data_AF-A0A369KRJ7-F1
#
_entry.id   AF-A0A369KRJ7-F1
#
_cell.length_a   1.000
_cell.length_b   1.000
_cell.length_c   1.000
_cell.angle_alpha   90.00
_cell.angle_beta   90.00
_cell.angle_gamma   90.00
#
_symmetry.space_group_name_H-M   'P 1'
#
loop_
_entity.id
_entity.type
_entity.pdbx_description
1 polymer ?
#
loop_
_entity_poly.entity_id
_entity_poly.type
_entity_poly.pdbx_seq_one_letter_code
_entity_poly.pdbx_strand_id
1 'polypeptide(L)'
;MLKLPRLLETETENQLLFLTLQKSFQIFSTSGIVKVPYVELSEKLIQALAFARRCGTLRGGLESIETFLQTEEAGLVALRSKQGLKVPNRISRILIFSNDGSERFYKQCESVLVKYSGRILGLRVNVDSKTFGKMFFGSEKAVKAVLVSRKDAVVKVLSAIISNN
;
A
#
# COMPACT_ATOMS: atom_id res chain seq x y z
N MET A 1 2.38 15.42 -6.35
CA MET A 1 1.38 14.57 -5.66
C MET A 1 1.09 13.34 -6.52
N LEU A 2 0.95 12.16 -5.92
CA LEU A 2 0.59 10.94 -6.64
C LEU A 2 -0.84 11.02 -7.16
N LYS A 3 -1.08 10.59 -8.40
CA LYS A 3 -2.45 10.49 -8.95
C LYS A 3 -3.13 9.20 -8.52
N LEU A 4 -4.46 9.21 -8.35
CA LEU A 4 -5.22 7.98 -8.11
C LEU A 4 -5.22 7.04 -9.32
N PRO A 5 -5.57 5.75 -9.18
CA PRO A 5 -5.88 4.92 -10.33
C PRO A 5 -6.97 5.56 -11.20
N ARG A 6 -6.90 5.44 -12.53
CA ARG A 6 -7.85 6.11 -13.46
C ARG A 6 -9.33 5.88 -13.16
N LEU A 7 -9.67 4.72 -12.58
CA LEU A 7 -11.06 4.36 -12.24
C LEU A 7 -11.60 5.13 -11.02
N LEU A 8 -10.72 5.80 -10.27
CA LEU A 8 -11.04 6.64 -9.10
C LEU A 8 -10.60 8.10 -9.34
N GLU A 9 -10.24 8.44 -10.58
CA GLU A 9 -9.73 9.77 -10.92
C GLU A 9 -10.90 10.69 -11.32
N THR A 10 -11.94 10.76 -10.49
CA THR A 10 -12.89 11.88 -10.52
C THR A 10 -12.38 12.98 -9.59
N GLU A 11 -12.69 14.26 -9.85
CA GLU A 11 -12.19 15.36 -9.00
C GLU A 11 -12.66 15.21 -7.54
N THR A 12 -13.90 14.77 -7.34
CA THR A 12 -14.50 14.58 -6.00
C THR A 12 -13.84 13.44 -5.21
N GLU A 13 -13.57 12.28 -5.84
CA GLU A 13 -12.93 11.15 -5.16
C GLU A 13 -11.47 11.43 -4.79
N ASN A 14 -10.74 12.15 -5.67
CA ASN A 14 -9.39 12.61 -5.35
C ASN A 14 -9.41 13.52 -4.11
N GLN A 15 -10.29 14.52 -4.08
CA GLN A 15 -10.38 15.43 -2.95
C GLN A 15 -10.78 14.72 -1.66
N LEU A 16 -11.80 13.85 -1.69
CA LEU A 16 -12.26 13.11 -0.51
C LEU A 16 -11.21 12.17 0.04
N LEU A 17 -10.51 11.41 -0.82
CA LEU A 17 -9.44 10.52 -0.34
C LEU A 17 -8.29 11.33 0.25
N PHE A 18 -7.81 12.37 -0.43
CA PHE A 18 -6.70 13.15 0.09
C PHE A 18 -7.09 13.86 1.39
N LEU A 19 -8.28 14.44 1.51
CA LEU A 19 -8.79 15.03 2.75
C LEU A 19 -8.92 14.00 3.89
N THR A 20 -9.42 12.80 3.57
CA THR A 20 -9.55 11.69 4.52
C THR A 20 -8.19 11.24 5.03
N LEU A 21 -7.24 11.02 4.13
CA LEU A 21 -5.90 10.58 4.50
C LEU A 21 -5.13 11.70 5.20
N GLN A 22 -5.31 12.98 4.82
CA GLN A 22 -4.53 14.13 5.31
C GLN A 22 -4.54 14.23 6.84
N LYS A 23 -5.70 13.99 7.44
CA LYS A 23 -5.91 14.06 8.90
C LYS A 23 -5.25 12.89 9.65
N SER A 24 -4.94 11.81 8.95
CA SER A 24 -4.46 10.57 9.54
C SER A 24 -2.97 10.33 9.31
N PHE A 25 -2.27 11.22 8.59
CA PHE A 25 -0.84 11.06 8.35
C PHE A 25 -0.03 11.16 9.63
N GLN A 26 0.70 10.10 9.93
CA GLN A 26 1.68 10.05 11.00
C GLN A 26 3.08 9.90 10.41
N ILE A 27 4.08 10.40 11.14
CA ILE A 27 5.48 10.13 10.82
C ILE A 27 5.67 8.60 10.95
N PHE A 28 6.18 7.99 9.88
CA PHE A 28 6.19 6.53 9.78
C PHE A 28 7.29 5.87 10.63
N SER A 29 8.45 6.52 10.78
CA SER A 29 9.54 6.10 11.66
C SER A 29 10.02 7.28 12.52
N THR A 30 10.53 7.03 13.71
CA THR A 30 10.82 8.08 14.72
C THR A 30 11.79 9.18 14.23
N SER A 31 12.57 8.89 13.18
CA SER A 31 13.54 9.81 12.54
C SER A 31 13.31 9.96 11.02
N GLY A 32 12.15 9.52 10.53
CA GLY A 32 11.82 9.45 9.12
C GLY A 32 11.25 10.74 8.55
N ILE A 33 11.22 10.80 7.21
CA ILE A 33 10.63 11.89 6.43
C ILE A 33 9.33 11.46 5.74
N VAL A 34 9.09 10.16 5.62
CA VAL A 34 7.87 9.63 5.02
C VAL A 34 6.74 9.67 6.04
N LYS A 35 5.63 10.28 5.62
CA LYS A 35 4.36 10.20 6.35
C LYS A 35 3.49 9.16 5.67
N VAL A 36 2.85 8.30 6.47
CA VAL A 36 1.80 7.39 6.00
C VAL A 36 0.52 7.63 6.79
N PRO A 37 -0.66 7.52 6.17
CA PRO A 37 -1.91 7.60 6.89
C PRO A 37 -2.08 6.36 7.78
N TYR A 38 -2.57 6.59 8.99
CA TYR A 38 -3.00 5.58 9.94
C TYR A 38 -4.50 5.37 9.81
N VAL A 39 -4.94 4.15 9.47
CA VAL A 39 -6.35 3.86 9.20
C VAL A 39 -6.85 2.69 10.05
N GLU A 40 -8.11 2.73 10.45
CA GLU A 40 -8.76 1.59 11.09
C GLU A 40 -8.98 0.45 10.08
N LEU A 41 -8.83 -0.79 10.55
CA LEU A 41 -9.09 -1.97 9.73
C LEU A 41 -10.59 -2.29 9.72
N SER A 42 -11.36 -1.50 8.98
CA SER A 42 -12.82 -1.66 8.92
C SER A 42 -13.27 -2.90 8.17
N GLU A 43 -14.53 -3.31 8.34
CA GLU A 43 -15.11 -4.43 7.61
C GLU A 43 -14.99 -4.28 6.09
N LYS A 44 -15.22 -3.07 5.56
CA LYS A 44 -15.06 -2.78 4.11
C LYS A 44 -13.61 -3.00 3.67
N LEU A 45 -12.65 -2.55 4.48
CA LEU A 45 -11.23 -2.75 4.17
C LEU A 45 -10.84 -4.23 4.27
N ILE A 46 -11.34 -4.96 5.27
CA ILE A 46 -11.14 -6.41 5.42
C ILE A 46 -11.68 -7.15 4.19
N GLN A 47 -12.89 -6.82 3.73
CA GLN A 47 -13.49 -7.43 2.54
C GLN A 47 -12.68 -7.15 1.27
N ALA A 48 -12.17 -5.91 1.12
CA ALA A 48 -11.31 -5.55 -0.01
C ALA A 48 -9.97 -6.31 -0.01
N LEU A 49 -9.35 -6.48 1.17
CA LEU A 49 -8.11 -7.26 1.32
C LEU A 49 -8.35 -8.76 1.14
N ALA A 50 -9.48 -9.28 1.61
CA ALA A 50 -9.88 -10.67 1.38
C ALA A 50 -10.12 -10.94 -0.12
N PHE A 51 -10.73 -10.00 -0.84
CA PHE A 51 -10.85 -10.06 -2.29
C PHE A 51 -9.46 -10.10 -2.96
N ALA A 52 -8.56 -9.18 -2.60
CA ALA A 52 -7.20 -9.15 -3.14
C ALA A 52 -6.46 -10.47 -2.86
N ARG A 53 -6.65 -11.06 -1.68
CA ARG A 53 -6.07 -12.36 -1.31
C ARG A 53 -6.60 -13.48 -2.19
N ARG A 54 -7.91 -13.59 -2.38
CA ARG A 54 -8.54 -14.62 -3.24
C ARG A 54 -8.08 -14.50 -4.69
N CYS A 55 -7.89 -13.28 -5.19
CA CYS A 55 -7.41 -13.03 -6.54
C CYS A 55 -5.88 -13.22 -6.70
N GLY A 56 -5.16 -13.60 -5.65
CA GLY A 56 -3.70 -13.76 -5.69
C GLY A 56 -2.93 -12.45 -5.82
N THR A 57 -3.58 -11.31 -5.53
CA THR A 57 -3.00 -9.97 -5.68
C THR A 57 -2.56 -9.34 -4.36
N LEU A 58 -2.78 -10.04 -3.24
CA LEU A 58 -2.25 -9.69 -1.92
C LEU A 58 -1.02 -10.55 -1.59
N ARG A 59 0.11 -9.90 -1.32
CA ARG A 59 1.37 -10.53 -0.92
C ARG A 59 1.73 -10.12 0.50
N GLY A 60 2.20 -11.05 1.33
CA GLY A 60 2.66 -10.77 2.70
C GLY A 60 4.16 -10.95 2.85
N GLY A 61 4.76 -10.20 3.78
CA GLY A 61 6.17 -10.24 4.13
C GLY A 61 7.01 -9.25 3.31
N LEU A 62 7.84 -8.47 4.01
CA LEU A 62 8.59 -7.36 3.40
C LEU A 62 9.57 -7.84 2.33
N GLU A 63 10.35 -8.88 2.61
CA GLU A 63 11.32 -9.44 1.66
C GLU A 63 10.67 -9.87 0.34
N SER A 64 9.58 -10.65 0.43
CA SER A 64 8.81 -11.10 -0.74
C SER A 64 8.25 -9.92 -1.55
N ILE A 65 7.85 -8.85 -0.86
CA ILE A 65 7.37 -7.61 -1.47
C ILE A 65 8.51 -6.88 -2.19
N GLU A 66 9.69 -6.76 -1.57
CA GLU A 66 10.85 -6.11 -2.16
C GLU A 66 11.33 -6.83 -3.41
N THR A 67 11.45 -8.17 -3.38
CA THR A 67 11.81 -8.97 -4.56
C THR A 67 10.82 -8.77 -5.70
N PHE A 68 9.52 -8.76 -5.39
CA PHE A 68 8.47 -8.52 -6.38
C PHE A 68 8.59 -7.12 -7.01
N LEU A 69 8.74 -6.08 -6.19
CA LEU A 69 8.86 -4.70 -6.66
C LEU A 69 10.15 -4.46 -7.46
N GLN A 70 11.25 -5.09 -7.06
CA GLN A 70 12.52 -5.01 -7.79
C GLN A 70 12.41 -5.65 -9.17
N THR A 71 11.82 -6.84 -9.26
CA THR A 71 11.60 -7.54 -10.54
C THR A 71 10.69 -6.71 -11.46
N GLU A 72 9.63 -6.14 -10.89
CA GLU A 72 8.71 -5.29 -11.63
C GLU A 72 9.38 -4.00 -12.14
N GLU A 73 10.17 -3.33 -11.30
CA GLU A 73 10.87 -2.10 -11.71
C GLU A 73 11.91 -2.38 -12.79
N ALA A 74 12.64 -3.50 -12.72
CA ALA A 74 13.57 -3.90 -13.78
C ALA A 74 12.86 -4.04 -15.14
N GLY A 75 11.68 -4.68 -15.15
CA GLY A 75 10.84 -4.79 -16.35
C GLY A 75 10.36 -3.43 -16.86
N LEU A 76 9.95 -2.53 -15.97
CA LEU A 76 9.52 -1.17 -16.34
C LEU A 76 10.66 -0.32 -16.89
N VAL A 77 11.86 -0.39 -16.30
CA VAL A 77 13.04 0.31 -16.78
C VAL A 77 13.38 -0.16 -18.20
N ALA A 78 13.37 -1.47 -18.45
CA ALA A 78 13.61 -2.03 -19.78
C ALA A 78 12.56 -1.60 -20.82
N LEU A 79 11.29 -1.41 -20.42
CA LEU A 79 10.25 -0.88 -21.31
C LEU A 79 10.39 0.62 -21.56
N ARG A 80 10.71 1.41 -20.52
CA ARG A 80 10.90 2.87 -20.62
C ARG A 80 12.07 3.21 -21.52
N SER A 81 13.20 2.50 -21.40
CA SER A 81 14.36 2.71 -22.28
C SER A 81 14.05 2.42 -23.75
N LYS A 82 13.20 1.43 -24.03
CA LYS A 82 12.77 1.08 -25.40
C LYS A 82 11.73 2.02 -25.99
N GLN A 83 10.83 2.58 -25.17
CA GLN A 83 9.65 3.31 -25.66
C GLN A 83 9.65 4.81 -25.30
N GLY A 84 10.69 5.32 -24.64
CA GLY A 84 10.77 6.73 -24.21
C GLY A 84 9.68 7.14 -23.22
N LEU A 85 9.07 6.18 -22.52
CA LEU A 85 7.94 6.44 -21.64
C LEU A 85 8.36 7.16 -20.35
N LYS A 86 7.57 8.16 -19.95
CA LYS A 86 7.75 8.87 -18.67
C LYS A 86 7.50 7.95 -17.48
N VAL A 87 8.17 8.23 -16.37
CA VAL A 87 7.91 7.57 -15.09
C VAL A 87 6.45 7.86 -14.67
N PRO A 88 5.63 6.82 -14.44
CA PRO A 88 4.27 7.02 -13.97
C PRO A 88 4.29 7.61 -12.56
N ASN A 89 3.51 8.68 -12.34
CA ASN A 89 3.25 9.31 -11.04
C ASN A 89 1.80 8.99 -10.61
N ARG A 90 1.51 7.70 -10.41
CA ARG A 90 0.16 7.18 -10.19
C ARG A 90 0.16 5.97 -9.26
N ILE A 91 -0.71 5.98 -8.26
CA ILE A 91 -0.91 4.87 -7.34
C ILE A 91 -1.33 3.65 -8.16
N SER A 92 -0.48 2.64 -8.12
CA SER A 92 -0.71 1.34 -8.76
C SER A 92 -0.56 0.19 -7.78
N ARG A 93 0.03 0.44 -6.61
CA ARG A 93 0.22 -0.53 -5.53
C ARG A 93 -0.06 0.17 -4.20
N ILE A 94 -0.51 -0.62 -3.23
CA ILE A 94 -0.70 -0.15 -1.86
C ILE A 94 0.12 -1.06 -0.96
N LEU A 95 0.99 -0.47 -0.15
CA LEU A 95 1.79 -1.16 0.85
C LEU A 95 1.21 -0.86 2.22
N ILE A 96 0.76 -1.90 2.93
CA ILE A 96 0.03 -1.80 4.18
C ILE A 96 0.84 -2.43 5.30
N PHE A 97 0.99 -1.73 6.41
CA PHE A 97 1.79 -2.14 7.56
C PHE A 97 0.94 -2.35 8.80
N SER A 98 1.24 -3.40 9.58
CA SER A 98 0.70 -3.55 10.94
C SER A 98 1.21 -2.43 11.86
N ASN A 99 0.58 -2.26 13.02
CA ASN A 99 0.95 -1.22 13.98
C ASN A 99 2.03 -1.61 14.99
N ASP A 100 2.49 -2.86 14.99
CA ASP A 100 3.42 -3.45 15.96
C ASP A 100 4.83 -3.73 15.39
N GLY A 101 5.19 -3.08 14.27
CA GLY A 101 6.54 -3.10 13.73
C GLY A 101 7.56 -2.47 14.68
N SER A 102 8.80 -2.95 14.66
CA SER A 102 9.92 -2.27 15.33
C SER A 102 10.38 -1.07 14.53
N GLU A 103 11.09 -0.13 15.17
CA GLU A 103 11.68 1.04 14.47
C GLU A 103 12.57 0.62 13.29
N ARG A 104 13.39 -0.43 13.48
CA ARG A 104 14.22 -0.99 12.40
C ARG A 104 13.38 -1.45 11.21
N PHE A 105 12.25 -2.12 11.48
CA PHE A 105 11.34 -2.57 10.44
C PHE A 105 10.69 -1.39 9.70
N TYR A 106 10.23 -0.36 10.42
CA TYR A 106 9.64 0.81 9.78
C TYR A 106 10.65 1.59 8.94
N LYS A 107 11.93 1.71 9.37
CA LYS A 107 12.99 2.31 8.54
C LYS A 107 13.25 1.55 7.23
N GLN A 108 13.19 0.22 7.26
CA GLN A 108 13.28 -0.59 6.04
C GLN A 108 12.09 -0.34 5.12
N CYS A 109 10.88 -0.35 5.67
CA CYS A 109 9.66 -0.04 4.94
C CYS A 109 9.68 1.38 4.33
N GLU A 110 10.22 2.35 5.05
CA GLU A 110 10.40 3.72 4.58
C GLU A 110 11.30 3.78 3.34
N SER A 111 12.41 3.03 3.36
CA SER A 111 13.32 2.93 2.22
C SER A 111 12.60 2.40 0.97
N VAL A 112 11.70 1.42 1.14
CA VAL A 112 10.84 0.91 0.06
C VAL A 112 9.89 1.99 -0.46
N LEU A 113 9.22 2.73 0.43
CA LEU A 113 8.30 3.80 0.04
C LEU A 113 9.02 4.93 -0.70
N VAL A 114 10.22 5.33 -0.27
CA VAL A 114 11.03 6.35 -0.96
C VAL A 114 11.42 5.87 -2.35
N LYS A 115 11.96 4.64 -2.45
CA LYS A 115 12.44 4.05 -3.71
C LYS A 115 11.35 3.93 -4.77
N TYR A 116 10.12 3.58 -4.37
CA TYR A 116 8.99 3.36 -5.29
C TYR A 116 7.89 4.44 -5.15
N SER A 117 8.27 5.62 -4.67
CA SER A 117 7.37 6.73 -4.33
C SER A 117 6.49 7.21 -5.49
N GLY A 118 6.90 7.01 -6.75
CA GLY A 118 6.09 7.37 -7.93
C GLY A 118 4.84 6.51 -8.14
N ARG A 119 4.68 5.40 -7.41
CA ARG A 119 3.61 4.43 -7.71
C ARG A 119 3.03 3.66 -6.52
N ILE A 120 3.65 3.74 -5.35
CA ILE A 120 3.20 3.05 -4.14
C ILE A 120 2.62 4.06 -3.17
N LEU A 121 1.41 3.79 -2.67
CA LEU A 121 0.87 4.43 -1.48
C LEU A 121 1.16 3.54 -0.26
N GLY A 122 1.83 4.06 0.75
CA GLY A 122 1.97 3.41 2.06
C GLY A 122 0.76 3.69 2.95
N LEU A 123 0.32 2.72 3.75
CA LEU A 123 -0.73 2.84 4.76
C LEU A 123 -0.32 2.08 6.02
N ARG A 124 -0.58 2.61 7.21
CA ARG A 124 -0.48 1.84 8.47
C ARG A 124 -1.89 1.54 8.96
N VAL A 125 -2.14 0.30 9.38
CA VAL A 125 -3.44 -0.13 9.89
C VAL A 125 -3.38 -0.39 11.39
N ASN A 126 -4.46 -0.07 12.10
CA ASN A 126 -4.60 -0.34 13.54
C ASN A 126 -4.85 -1.82 13.84
N VAL A 127 -3.88 -2.67 13.51
CA VAL A 127 -3.92 -4.10 13.81
C VAL A 127 -2.49 -4.61 13.99
N ASP A 128 -2.29 -5.52 14.95
CA ASP A 128 -1.02 -6.17 15.16
C ASP A 128 -0.72 -7.22 14.07
N SER A 129 0.54 -7.58 13.91
CA SER A 129 0.99 -8.47 12.85
C SER A 129 0.47 -9.91 12.96
N LYS A 130 0.19 -10.41 14.16
CA LYS A 130 -0.36 -11.76 14.37
C LYS A 130 -1.82 -11.79 13.94
N THR A 131 -2.61 -10.82 14.38
CA THR A 131 -4.01 -10.67 13.99
C THR A 131 -4.12 -10.45 12.48
N PHE A 132 -3.28 -9.57 11.92
CA PHE A 132 -3.28 -9.29 10.48
C PHE A 132 -2.93 -10.52 9.64
N GLY A 133 -1.91 -11.27 10.07
CA GLY A 133 -1.52 -12.49 9.39
C GLY A 133 -2.54 -13.62 9.51
N LYS A 134 -3.16 -13.80 10.69
CA LYS A 134 -4.27 -14.74 10.90
C LYS A 134 -5.44 -14.49 9.93
N MET A 135 -5.81 -13.22 9.73
CA MET A 135 -6.94 -12.86 8.87
C MET A 135 -6.74 -13.23 7.39
N PHE A 136 -5.53 -13.10 6.85
CA PHE A 136 -5.31 -13.20 5.39
C PHE A 136 -4.33 -14.29 4.95
N PHE A 137 -3.51 -14.83 5.86
CA PHE A 137 -2.42 -15.75 5.53
C PHE A 137 -2.41 -17.04 6.36
N GLY A 138 -3.25 -17.14 7.39
CA GLY A 138 -3.40 -18.34 8.23
C GLY A 138 -2.92 -18.13 9.67
N SER A 139 -3.37 -18.99 10.59
CA SER A 139 -3.33 -18.82 12.04
C SER A 139 -1.94 -18.69 12.67
N GLU A 140 -0.88 -19.15 12.01
CA GLU A 140 0.47 -19.15 12.59
C GLU A 140 1.41 -18.07 12.03
N LYS A 141 0.94 -17.26 11.07
CA LYS A 141 1.80 -16.28 10.40
C LYS A 141 1.64 -14.91 11.05
N ALA A 142 2.73 -14.36 11.58
CA ALA A 142 2.82 -12.92 11.85
C ALA A 142 3.22 -12.19 10.56
N VAL A 143 2.39 -11.27 10.08
CA VAL A 143 2.61 -10.53 8.83
C VAL A 143 2.57 -9.04 9.10
N LYS A 144 3.74 -8.40 9.03
CA LYS A 144 3.91 -6.96 9.32
C LYS A 144 3.74 -6.04 8.13
N ALA A 145 3.89 -6.56 6.92
CA ALA A 145 3.71 -5.82 5.67
C ALA A 145 2.95 -6.67 4.67
N VAL A 146 1.99 -6.05 3.98
CA VAL A 146 1.30 -6.63 2.84
C VAL A 146 1.28 -5.67 1.66
N LEU A 147 1.43 -6.19 0.45
CA LEU A 147 1.32 -5.44 -0.79
C LEU A 147 0.05 -5.85 -1.52
N VAL A 148 -0.81 -4.89 -1.78
CA VAL A 148 -1.91 -5.01 -2.73
C VAL A 148 -1.39 -4.63 -4.11
N SER A 149 -1.48 -5.58 -5.03
CA SER A 149 -1.09 -5.43 -6.43
C SER A 149 -2.31 -5.50 -7.34
N ARG A 150 -2.13 -5.18 -8.63
CA ARG A 150 -3.19 -5.10 -9.66
C ARG A 150 -4.19 -3.96 -9.44
N LYS A 151 -4.69 -3.43 -10.55
CA LYS A 151 -5.46 -2.16 -10.58
C LYS A 151 -6.81 -2.29 -9.87
N ASP A 152 -7.52 -3.37 -10.11
CA ASP A 152 -8.85 -3.67 -9.56
C ASP A 152 -8.85 -3.83 -8.03
N ALA A 153 -7.89 -4.57 -7.49
CA ALA A 153 -7.73 -4.73 -6.05
C ALA A 153 -7.31 -3.42 -5.36
N VAL A 154 -6.39 -2.67 -5.97
CA VAL A 154 -6.00 -1.33 -5.48
C VAL A 154 -7.19 -0.37 -5.45
N VAL A 155 -8.01 -0.35 -6.50
CA VAL A 155 -9.23 0.46 -6.54
C VAL A 155 -10.17 0.09 -5.41
N LYS A 156 -10.47 -1.21 -5.22
CA LYS A 156 -11.35 -1.67 -4.13
C LYS A 156 -10.85 -1.27 -2.74
N VAL A 157 -9.54 -1.37 -2.50
CA VAL A 157 -8.95 -0.97 -1.21
C VAL A 157 -9.06 0.52 -0.98
N LEU A 158 -8.76 1.35 -2.00
CA LEU A 158 -8.92 2.80 -1.88
C LEU A 158 -10.37 3.21 -1.67
N SER A 159 -11.31 2.63 -2.43
CA SER A 159 -12.74 2.86 -2.23
C SER A 159 -13.19 2.48 -0.82
N ALA A 160 -12.72 1.36 -0.29
CA ALA A 160 -13.05 0.92 1.07
C ALA A 160 -12.58 1.93 2.14
N ILE A 161 -11.44 2.57 1.93
CA ILE A 161 -10.92 3.62 2.83
C ILE A 161 -11.76 4.89 2.72
N ILE A 162 -12.16 5.30 1.50
CA ILE A 162 -12.99 6.49 1.28
C ILE A 162 -14.37 6.33 1.92
N SER A 163 -15.00 5.17 1.74
CA SER A 163 -16.36 4.92 2.23
C SER A 163 -16.45 4.59 3.72
N ASN A 164 -15.37 4.75 4.48
CA ASN A 164 -15.31 4.45 5.90
C ASN A 164 -15.43 5.69 6.81
N ASN A 165 -15.83 6.81 6.21
CA ASN A 165 -16.20 8.07 6.85
C ASN A 165 -17.69 8.33 6.67
#